data_AF-A0A5C8T019-F1
#
_entry.id   AF-A0A5C8T019-F1
#
_cell.length_a   1.000
_cell.length_b   1.000
_cell.length_c   1.000
_cell.angle_alpha   90.00
_cell.angle_beta   90.00
_cell.angle_gamma   90.00
#
_symmetry.space_group_name_H-M   'P 1'
#
loop_
_entity.id
_entity.type
_entity.pdbx_description
1 polymer ?
#
loop_
_entity_poly.entity_id
_entity_poly.type
_entity_poly.pdbx_seq_one_letter_code
_entity_poly.pdbx_strand_id
1 'polypeptide(L)' 'MSAATLGALFPEAGAAEADRPVAGLTADSRNVVPGGVFVAVPGTKADGRLFAAKAAAAGAIAVAGEG' A
#
# COMPACT_ATOMS: atom_id res chain seq x y z
N MET A 1 -7.14 -18.02 -11.16
CA MET A 1 -7.44 -16.96 -10.16
C MET A 1 -6.60 -15.77 -10.55
N SER A 2 -7.21 -14.66 -10.98
CA SER A 2 -6.44 -13.46 -11.34
C SER A 2 -5.86 -12.84 -10.08
N ALA A 3 -4.57 -12.52 -10.06
CA ALA A 3 -3.99 -11.70 -9.01
C ALA A 3 -4.61 -10.30 -9.06
N ALA A 4 -4.84 -9.68 -7.91
CA ALA A 4 -5.25 -8.28 -7.87
C ALA A 4 -4.07 -7.41 -8.33
N THR A 5 -4.32 -6.43 -9.19
CA THR A 5 -3.30 -5.46 -9.61
C THR A 5 -3.53 -4.12 -8.93
N LEU A 6 -2.48 -3.29 -8.88
CA LEU A 6 -2.55 -2.00 -8.21
C LEU A 6 -3.64 -1.10 -8.81
N GLY A 7 -3.75 -1.04 -10.14
CA GLY A 7 -4.76 -0.22 -10.83
C GLY A 7 -6.18 -0.75 -10.68
N ALA A 8 -6.36 -2.05 -10.46
CA ALA A 8 -7.67 -2.63 -10.16
C ALA A 8 -8.16 -2.27 -8.75
N LEU A 9 -7.25 -2.08 -7.80
CA LEU A 9 -7.56 -1.70 -6.42
C LEU A 9 -7.58 -0.18 -6.21
N PHE A 10 -6.71 0.55 -6.90
CA PHE A 10 -6.50 1.99 -6.78
C PHE A 10 -6.53 2.62 -8.19
N PRO A 11 -7.71 3.06 -8.66
CA PRO A 11 -7.85 3.65 -9.99
C PRO A 11 -7.01 4.92 -10.21
N GLU A 12 -6.64 5.59 -9.11
CA GLU A 12 -5.75 6.75 -9.09
C GLU A 12 -4.26 6.40 -9.21
N ALA A 13 -3.90 5.11 -9.18
CA ALA A 13 -2.53 4.68 -9.42
C ALA A 13 -2.10 5.09 -10.83
N GLY A 14 -0.89 5.64 -10.95
CA GLY A 14 -0.34 6.01 -12.25
C GLY A 14 -0.33 4.83 -13.21
N ALA A 15 -0.64 5.09 -14.49
CA ALA A 15 -0.77 4.04 -15.51
C ALA A 15 0.45 3.11 -15.63
N ALA A 16 1.66 3.62 -15.32
CA ALA A 16 2.89 2.83 -15.31
C ALA A 16 2.91 1.74 -14.22
N GLU A 17 2.21 1.96 -13.10
CA GLU A 17 2.21 1.09 -11.93
C GLU A 17 0.95 0.21 -11.86
N ALA A 18 -0.05 0.48 -12.71
CA ALA A 18 -1.37 -0.12 -12.65
C ALA A 18 -1.38 -1.65 -12.82
N ASP A 19 -0.45 -2.20 -13.60
CA ASP A 19 -0.35 -3.65 -13.85
C ASP A 19 0.42 -4.40 -12.74
N ARG A 20 1.00 -3.68 -11.76
CA ARG A 20 1.81 -4.31 -10.72
C ARG A 20 0.95 -5.25 -9.87
N PRO A 21 1.35 -6.53 -9.72
CA PRO A 21 0.60 -7.48 -8.90
C PRO A 21 0.70 -7.12 -7.43
N VAL A 22 -0.44 -7.18 -6.74
CA VAL A 22 -0.56 -6.90 -5.31
C VAL A 22 -0.59 -8.21 -4.55
N ALA A 23 0.43 -8.43 -3.72
CA ALA A 23 0.56 -9.64 -2.89
C ALA A 23 -0.29 -9.60 -1.60
N GLY A 24 -0.71 -8.40 -1.19
CA GLY A 24 -1.55 -8.21 0.00
C GLY A 24 -1.81 -6.73 0.28
N LEU A 25 -2.81 -6.46 1.12
CA LEU A 25 -3.20 -5.13 1.55
C LEU A 25 -3.23 -5.09 3.08
N THR A 26 -2.56 -4.12 3.71
CA THR A 26 -2.55 -4.00 5.17
C THR A 26 -2.49 -2.53 5.61
N ALA A 27 -3.19 -2.19 6.70
CA ALA A 27 -3.05 -0.92 7.39
C ALA A 27 -2.06 -1.00 8.58
N ASP A 28 -1.49 -2.17 8.85
CA ASP A 28 -0.46 -2.35 9.88
C ASP A 28 0.92 -2.51 9.22
N SER A 29 1.81 -1.53 9.47
CA SER A 29 3.15 -1.48 8.88
C SER A 29 4.08 -2.61 9.34
N ARG A 30 3.71 -3.37 10.38
CA ARG A 30 4.47 -4.55 10.85
C ARG A 30 4.12 -5.80 10.07
N ASN A 31 2.95 -5.82 9.42
CA ASN A 31 2.46 -6.95 8.64
C ASN A 31 2.64 -6.75 7.12
N VAL A 32 3.35 -5.71 6.71
CA VAL A 32 3.67 -5.49 5.29
C VAL A 32 4.59 -6.60 4.81
N VAL A 33 4.25 -7.14 3.64
CA VAL A 33 5.04 -8.15 2.93
C VAL A 33 5.57 -7.56 1.62
N PRO A 34 6.66 -8.11 1.06
CA PRO A 34 7.12 -7.75 -0.27
C PRO A 34 6.00 -7.90 -1.32
N GLY A 35 5.76 -6.86 -2.12
CA GLY A 35 4.64 -6.84 -3.07
C GLY A 35 3.32 -6.36 -2.48
N GLY A 36 3.29 -6.03 -1.19
CA GLY A 36 2.08 -5.57 -0.50
C GLY A 36 1.82 -4.08 -0.67
N VAL A 37 0.60 -3.65 -0.38
CA VAL A 37 0.21 -2.24 -0.31
C VAL A 37 -0.05 -1.88 1.15
N PHE A 38 0.52 -0.76 1.59
CA PHE A 38 0.29 -0.22 2.94
C PHE A 38 -0.77 0.89 2.89
N VAL A 39 -1.80 0.79 3.72
CA VAL A 39 -2.83 1.83 3.84
C VAL A 39 -2.57 2.66 5.08
N ALA A 40 -2.02 3.85 4.87
CA ALA A 40 -1.84 4.90 5.86
C ALA A 40 -3.17 5.60 6.15
N VAL A 41 -4.05 4.95 6.92
CA VAL A 41 -5.30 5.55 7.39
C VAL A 41 -4.97 6.56 8.51
N PRO A 42 -5.49 7.80 8.47
CA PRO A 42 -5.35 8.74 9.58
C PRO A 42 -6.07 8.17 10.82
N GLY A 43 -5.30 7.89 11.87
CA GLY A 43 -5.82 7.45 13.15
C GLY A 43 -5.83 8.58 14.17
N THR A 44 -6.68 8.47 15.20
CA THR A 44 -6.72 9.43 16.33
C THR A 44 -5.46 9.41 17.21
N LYS A 45 -4.62 8.36 17.09
CA LYS A 45 -3.43 8.14 17.94
C LYS A 45 -2.09 8.46 17.25
N ALA A 46 -2.02 8.34 15.93
CA ALA A 46 -0.80 8.58 15.16
C ALA A 46 -1.14 8.77 13.69
N ASP A 47 -0.38 9.63 13.02
CA ASP A 47 -0.45 9.80 11.57
C ASP A 47 0.17 8.58 10.88
N GLY A 48 -0.65 7.84 10.13
CA GLY A 48 -0.24 6.65 9.38
C GLY A 48 0.88 6.92 8.37
N ARG A 49 1.01 8.17 7.90
CA ARG A 49 2.05 8.59 6.94
C ARG A 49 3.45 8.47 7.54
N LEU A 50 3.60 8.58 8.87
CA LEU A 50 4.88 8.38 9.55
C LEU A 50 5.43 6.95 9.36
N PHE A 51 4.56 5.99 9.06
CA PHE A 51 4.94 4.60 8.83
C PHE A 51 5.17 4.26 7.35
N ALA A 52 4.98 5.21 6.42
CA ALA A 52 5.19 4.99 5.00
C ALA A 52 6.63 4.54 4.68
N ALA A 53 7.64 5.20 5.29
CA ALA A 53 9.04 4.82 5.12
C ALA A 53 9.33 3.39 5.62
N LYS A 54 8.70 2.99 6.73
CA LYS A 54 8.82 1.63 7.27
C LYS A 54 8.17 0.60 6.35
N ALA A 55 6.98 0.90 5.83
CA ALA A 55 6.29 0.04 4.89
C ALA A 55 7.09 -0.16 3.59
N ALA A 56 7.66 0.93 3.05
CA ALA A 56 8.54 0.85 1.89
C ALA A 56 9.77 -0.05 2.16
N ALA A 57 10.40 0.10 3.33
CA ALA A 57 11.52 -0.75 3.73
C ALA A 57 11.13 -2.24 3.89
N ALA A 58 9.89 -2.53 4.26
CA ALA A 58 9.34 -3.90 4.32
C ALA A 58 8.94 -4.47 2.94
N GLY A 59 9.08 -3.68 1.87
CA GLY A 59 8.79 -4.11 0.50
C GLY A 59 7.38 -3.75 0.01
N ALA A 60 6.72 -2.77 0.63
CA ALA A 60 5.49 -2.22 0.08
C ALA A 60 5.74 -1.62 -1.31
N ILE A 61 4.87 -1.94 -2.25
CA ILE A 61 4.93 -1.44 -3.63
C ILE A 61 4.18 -0.12 -3.80
N ALA A 62 3.26 0.19 -2.88
CA ALA A 62 2.54 1.45 -2.80
C ALA A 62 2.13 1.75 -1.36
N VAL A 63 1.92 3.04 -1.07
CA VAL A 63 1.30 3.53 0.16
C VAL A 63 0.08 4.35 -0.21
N ALA A 64 -1.09 3.91 0.21
CA ALA A 64 -2.34 4.64 0.05
C ALA A 64 -2.64 5.39 1.36
N GLY A 65 -2.94 6.69 1.29
CA GLY A 65 -3.32 7.46 2.47
C GLY A 65 -4.28 8.57 2.10
N GLU A 66 -5.10 9.00 3.05
CA GLU A 66 -5.97 10.15 2.85
C GLU A 66 -5.10 11.42 2.77
N GLY A 67 -5.39 12.27 1.78
CA GLY A 67 -4.70 13.51 1.40
C GLY A 67 -5.33 14.73 2.01
#